data_AF-A0A3P6PD90-F1
#
_entry.id   AF-A0A3P6PD90-F1
#
_cell.length_a   1.000
_cell.length_b   1.000
_cell.length_c   1.000
_cell.angle_alpha   90.00
_cell.angle_beta   90.00
_cell.angle_gamma   90.00
#
_symmetry.space_group_name_H-M   'P 1'
#
loop_
_entity.id
_entity.type
_entity.pdbx_description
1 polymer ?
#
loop_
_entity_poly.entity_id
_entity_poly.type
_entity_poly.pdbx_seq_one_letter_code
_entity_poly.pdbx_strand_id
1 'polypeptide(L)'
;MTTRCRILLFDSILKQEVGWFDNAENQPGALTGRLAADVPTLQNMTGRRLASMMEVLVLIVSSLSIGFYFSWQVALVSLAYFPILVVAGAFEMQTWSAEVSRKSVKGASLAQEVFSAPKTVSALQAEEYFVGNYASQALLSNSQILKGVARYALVNAIANSLMSFEFSGVFYLGGILLERGDVTMLQLWRSVPGKCHTSSVPKSKRQADRMREFHRKANNYDSDRV
;
A
#
# COMPACT_ATOMS: atom_id res chain seq x y z
N MET A 1 -10.19 -14.98 16.33
CA MET A 1 -8.72 -15.15 16.44
C MET A 1 -8.18 -14.48 17.70
N THR A 2 -8.54 -13.21 17.99
CA THR A 2 -8.15 -12.47 19.22
C THR A 2 -8.39 -13.24 20.52
N THR A 3 -9.58 -13.81 20.71
CA THR A 3 -9.96 -14.48 21.95
C THR A 3 -9.07 -15.69 22.25
N ARG A 4 -8.71 -16.48 21.23
CA ARG A 4 -7.84 -17.66 21.41
C ARG A 4 -6.41 -17.26 21.79
N CYS A 5 -5.84 -16.24 21.13
CA CYS A 5 -4.52 -15.71 21.48
C CYS A 5 -4.50 -15.12 22.90
N ARG A 6 -5.54 -14.38 23.29
CA ARG A 6 -5.67 -13.84 24.66
C ARG A 6 -5.73 -14.94 25.71
N ILE A 7 -6.51 -15.99 25.48
CA ILE A 7 -6.65 -17.13 26.39
C ILE A 7 -5.31 -17.87 26.54
N LEU A 8 -4.61 -18.14 25.43
CA LEU A 8 -3.33 -18.84 25.47
C LEU A 8 -2.23 -18.02 26.16
N LEU A 9 -2.16 -16.71 25.91
CA LEU A 9 -1.19 -15.85 26.58
C LEU A 9 -1.50 -15.76 28.09
N PHE A 10 -2.78 -15.63 28.46
CA PHE A 10 -3.21 -15.60 29.85
C PHE A 10 -2.93 -16.92 30.57
N ASP A 11 -3.21 -18.07 29.93
CA ASP A 11 -2.89 -19.40 30.45
C ASP A 11 -1.37 -19.59 30.63
N SER A 12 -0.55 -19.07 29.72
CA SER A 12 0.91 -19.08 29.84
C SER A 12 1.41 -18.23 31.02
N ILE A 13 0.79 -17.08 31.26
CA ILE A 13 1.14 -16.19 32.38
C ILE A 13 0.82 -16.88 33.71
N LEU A 14 -0.33 -17.55 33.83
CA LEU A 14 -0.76 -18.21 35.07
C LEU A 14 0.12 -19.41 35.48
N LYS A 15 0.87 -20.00 34.54
CA LYS A 15 1.76 -21.14 34.80
C LYS A 15 3.15 -20.72 35.30
N GLN A 16 3.41 -19.43 35.36
CA GLN A 16 4.72 -18.91 35.73
C GLN A 16 4.93 -18.93 37.25
N GLU A 17 6.18 -19.13 37.68
CA GLU A 17 6.53 -19.21 39.10
C GLU A 17 6.26 -17.90 39.86
N VAL A 18 6.01 -17.99 41.17
CA VAL A 18 5.68 -16.82 42.01
C VAL A 18 6.79 -15.77 41.99
N GLY A 19 8.07 -16.20 42.04
CA GLY A 19 9.23 -15.30 41.99
C GLY A 19 9.36 -14.51 40.68
N TRP A 20 8.68 -14.92 39.61
CA TRP A 20 8.66 -14.17 38.35
C TRP A 20 7.78 -12.91 38.44
N PHE A 21 6.72 -12.96 39.25
CA PHE A 21 5.81 -11.82 39.48
C PHE A 21 6.41 -10.78 40.45
N ASP A 22 7.46 -11.13 41.19
CA ASP A 22 8.17 -10.20 42.09
C ASP A 22 9.02 -9.16 41.34
N ASN A 23 9.32 -9.41 40.05
CA ASN A 23 10.00 -8.43 39.21
C ASN A 23 9.08 -7.24 38.91
N ALA A 24 9.60 -6.02 39.05
CA ALA A 24 8.86 -4.78 38.81
C ALA A 24 8.28 -4.66 37.39
N GLU A 25 8.88 -5.33 36.39
CA GLU A 25 8.37 -5.39 35.02
C GLU A 25 7.17 -6.33 34.84
N ASN A 26 7.00 -7.30 35.75
CA ASN A 26 6.02 -8.37 35.68
C ASN A 26 4.86 -8.18 36.66
N GLN A 27 4.58 -6.93 37.03
CA GLN A 27 3.44 -6.61 37.87
C GLN A 27 2.12 -6.94 37.13
N PRO A 28 1.09 -7.45 37.82
CA PRO A 28 -0.18 -7.87 37.20
C PRO A 28 -0.84 -6.80 36.32
N GLY A 29 -0.73 -5.52 36.72
CA GLY A 29 -1.23 -4.39 35.94
C GLY A 29 -0.47 -4.16 34.64
N ALA A 30 0.86 -4.25 34.68
CA ALA A 30 1.73 -4.11 33.51
C ALA A 30 1.51 -5.26 32.51
N LEU A 31 1.36 -6.49 33.01
CA LEU A 31 1.01 -7.65 32.17
C LEU A 31 -0.34 -7.51 31.49
N THR A 32 -1.36 -7.05 32.22
CA THR A 32 -2.71 -6.87 31.66
C THR A 32 -2.70 -5.80 30.57
N GLY A 33 -1.93 -4.72 30.77
CA GLY A 33 -1.69 -3.70 29.76
C GLY A 33 -0.97 -4.25 28.52
N ARG A 34 0.11 -5.01 28.71
CA ARG A 34 0.85 -5.69 27.62
C ARG A 34 -0.06 -6.66 26.85
N LEU A 35 -0.81 -7.51 27.55
CA LEU A 35 -1.79 -8.43 26.95
C LEU A 35 -2.86 -7.68 26.14
N ALA A 36 -3.29 -6.50 26.60
CA ALA A 36 -4.26 -5.68 25.89
C ALA A 36 -3.68 -5.00 24.64
N ALA A 37 -2.40 -4.62 24.65
CA ALA A 37 -1.74 -3.92 23.55
C ALA A 37 -1.10 -4.87 22.51
N ASP A 38 -0.49 -5.97 22.94
CA ASP A 38 0.33 -6.84 22.08
C ASP A 38 -0.54 -7.76 21.22
N VAL A 39 -1.63 -8.31 21.78
CA VAL A 39 -2.53 -9.21 21.03
C VAL A 39 -3.18 -8.55 19.80
N PRO A 40 -3.77 -7.33 19.89
CA PRO A 40 -4.30 -6.67 18.70
C PRO A 40 -3.20 -6.30 17.70
N THR A 41 -2.01 -5.94 18.18
CA THR A 41 -0.86 -5.62 17.31
C THR A 41 -0.39 -6.84 16.53
N LEU A 42 -0.23 -7.99 17.19
CA LEU A 42 0.13 -9.26 16.56
C LEU A 42 -0.92 -9.70 15.53
N GLN A 43 -2.21 -9.51 15.81
CA GLN A 43 -3.26 -9.83 14.85
C GLN A 43 -3.22 -8.90 13.62
N ASN A 44 -3.01 -7.60 13.82
CA ASN A 44 -2.90 -6.66 12.72
C ASN A 44 -1.71 -6.98 11.81
N MET A 45 -0.59 -7.41 12.40
CA MET A 45 0.58 -7.90 11.68
C MET A 45 0.30 -9.22 10.96
N THR A 46 -0.32 -10.19 11.63
CA THR A 46 -0.47 -11.54 11.08
C THR A 46 -1.61 -11.65 10.06
N GLY A 47 -2.75 -10.99 10.31
CA GLY A 47 -3.93 -11.18 9.48
C GLY A 47 -3.86 -10.37 8.19
N ARG A 48 -3.79 -9.04 8.31
CA ARG A 48 -3.93 -8.15 7.16
C ARG A 48 -2.64 -8.00 6.38
N ARG A 49 -1.49 -7.94 7.07
CA ARG A 49 -0.19 -7.76 6.42
C ARG A 49 0.19 -9.02 5.63
N LEU A 50 0.10 -10.22 6.20
CA LEU A 50 0.43 -11.45 5.46
C LEU A 50 -0.51 -11.65 4.26
N ALA A 51 -1.81 -11.41 4.42
CA ALA A 51 -2.74 -11.52 3.30
C ALA A 51 -2.32 -10.59 2.15
N SER A 52 -1.97 -9.35 2.46
CA SER A 52 -1.46 -8.38 1.48
C SER A 52 -0.12 -8.80 0.87
N MET A 53 0.82 -9.35 1.66
CA MET A 53 2.10 -9.84 1.11
C MET A 53 1.89 -11.01 0.16
N MET A 54 1.02 -11.96 0.52
CA MET A 54 0.68 -13.09 -0.34
C MET A 54 -0.04 -12.66 -1.61
N GLU A 55 -0.95 -11.69 -1.50
CA GLU A 55 -1.62 -11.07 -2.66
C GLU A 55 -0.60 -10.46 -3.62
N VAL A 56 0.33 -9.64 -3.11
CA VAL A 56 1.38 -9.01 -3.93
C VAL A 56 2.28 -10.07 -4.58
N LEU A 57 2.66 -11.13 -3.86
CA LEU A 57 3.45 -12.23 -4.43
C LEU A 57 2.70 -12.93 -5.57
N VAL A 58 1.42 -13.26 -5.37
CA VAL A 58 0.58 -13.88 -6.42
C VAL A 58 0.41 -12.96 -7.62
N LEU A 59 0.24 -11.65 -7.39
CA LEU A 59 0.16 -10.65 -8.46
C LEU A 59 1.46 -10.56 -9.26
N ILE A 60 2.62 -10.57 -8.60
CA ILE A 60 3.93 -10.54 -9.28
C ILE A 60 4.10 -11.82 -10.11
N VAL A 61 3.87 -12.99 -9.53
CA VAL A 61 4.03 -14.27 -10.25
C VAL A 61 3.06 -14.38 -11.42
N SER A 62 1.79 -14.00 -11.23
CA SER A 62 0.78 -14.05 -12.30
C SER A 62 1.07 -13.05 -13.42
N SER A 63 1.42 -11.80 -13.10
CA SER A 63 1.77 -10.79 -14.11
C SER A 63 3.02 -11.18 -14.91
N LEU A 64 4.06 -11.70 -14.25
CA LEU A 64 5.26 -12.19 -14.93
C LEU A 64 4.95 -13.37 -15.85
N SER A 65 4.15 -14.33 -15.37
CA SER A 65 3.74 -15.50 -16.15
C SER A 65 2.92 -15.11 -17.39
N ILE A 66 1.97 -14.19 -17.24
CA ILE A 66 1.14 -13.70 -18.36
C ILE A 66 1.98 -12.89 -19.34
N GLY A 67 2.91 -12.06 -18.85
CA GLY A 67 3.81 -11.27 -19.70
C GLY A 67 4.70 -12.14 -20.58
N PHE A 68 5.34 -13.15 -20.00
CA PHE A 68 6.16 -14.11 -20.78
C PHE A 68 5.34 -14.98 -21.73
N TYR A 69 4.09 -15.30 -21.38
CA TYR A 69 3.23 -16.15 -22.23
C TYR A 69 2.82 -15.48 -23.54
N PHE A 70 2.56 -14.16 -23.55
CA PHE A 70 2.08 -13.46 -24.74
C PHE A 70 3.20 -12.99 -25.67
N SER A 71 4.22 -12.32 -25.14
CA SER A 71 5.32 -11.82 -25.94
C SER A 71 6.52 -11.52 -25.06
N TRP A 72 7.56 -12.32 -25.22
CA TRP A 72 8.84 -12.15 -24.52
C TRP A 72 9.45 -10.75 -24.74
N GLN A 73 9.20 -10.12 -25.90
CA GLN A 73 9.68 -8.77 -26.22
C GLN A 73 9.07 -7.69 -25.33
N VAL A 74 7.74 -7.74 -25.11
CA VAL A 74 7.05 -6.77 -24.26
C VAL A 74 7.42 -7.00 -22.79
N ALA A 75 7.56 -8.26 -22.38
CA ALA A 75 7.98 -8.62 -21.03
C ALA A 75 9.39 -8.08 -20.68
N LEU A 76 10.37 -8.18 -21.60
CA LEU A 76 11.72 -7.66 -21.39
C LEU A 76 11.75 -6.13 -21.26
N VAL A 77 10.91 -5.43 -22.04
CA VAL A 77 10.82 -3.97 -21.97
C VAL A 77 10.26 -3.53 -20.62
N SER A 78 9.15 -4.11 -20.16
CA SER A 78 8.62 -3.84 -18.81
C SER A 78 9.64 -4.19 -17.73
N LEU A 79 10.36 -5.30 -17.85
CA LEU A 79 11.41 -5.70 -16.90
C LEU A 79 12.55 -4.68 -16.80
N ALA A 80 12.86 -3.96 -17.88
CA ALA A 80 13.87 -2.89 -17.87
C ALA A 80 13.40 -1.64 -17.09
N TYR A 81 12.09 -1.36 -17.04
CA TYR A 81 11.53 -0.23 -16.28
C TYR A 81 11.42 -0.51 -14.77
N PHE A 82 11.18 -1.76 -14.37
CA PHE A 82 11.07 -2.18 -12.96
C PHE A 82 12.23 -1.68 -12.05
N PRO A 83 13.52 -1.89 -12.36
CA PRO A 83 14.60 -1.44 -11.48
C PRO A 83 14.64 0.09 -11.34
N ILE A 84 14.31 0.83 -12.40
CA ILE A 84 14.29 2.29 -12.39
C ILE A 84 13.14 2.78 -11.47
N LEU A 85 11.97 2.14 -11.55
CA LEU A 85 10.82 2.45 -10.68
C LEU A 85 11.12 2.15 -9.20
N VAL A 86 11.77 1.02 -8.90
CA VAL A 86 12.14 0.65 -7.53
C VAL A 86 13.11 1.67 -6.93
N VAL A 87 14.12 2.09 -7.71
CA VAL A 87 15.07 3.12 -7.26
C VAL A 87 14.35 4.45 -7.01
N ALA A 88 13.49 4.89 -7.93
CA ALA A 88 12.72 6.13 -7.77
C ALA A 88 11.83 6.10 -6.51
N GLY A 89 11.10 5.00 -6.28
CA GLY A 89 10.26 4.83 -5.09
C GLY A 89 11.05 4.78 -3.78
N ALA A 90 12.24 4.17 -3.78
CA ALA A 90 13.11 4.15 -2.60
C ALA A 90 13.59 5.56 -2.21
N PHE A 91 13.94 6.40 -3.19
CA PHE A 91 14.32 7.80 -2.96
C PHE A 91 13.17 8.64 -2.40
N GLU A 92 11.95 8.44 -2.89
CA GLU A 92 10.74 9.10 -2.39
C GLU A 92 10.46 8.73 -0.93
N MET A 93 10.54 7.45 -0.60
CA MET A 93 10.25 6.96 0.77
C MET A 93 11.29 7.44 1.78
N GLN A 94 12.58 7.48 1.39
CA GLN A 94 13.66 7.96 2.28
C GLN A 94 13.56 9.46 2.56
N THR A 95 13.27 10.27 1.55
CA THR A 95 13.17 11.73 1.72
C THR A 95 11.99 12.13 2.59
N TRP A 96 10.84 11.48 2.42
CA TRP A 96 9.65 11.78 3.22
C TRP A 96 9.75 11.30 4.67
N SER A 97 10.19 10.05 4.88
CA SER A 97 10.15 9.42 6.19
C SER A 97 11.16 10.03 7.19
N ALA A 98 12.37 10.36 6.73
CA ALA A 98 13.46 10.76 7.62
C ALA A 98 13.30 12.20 8.17
N GLU A 99 12.88 13.15 7.34
CA GLU A 99 12.78 14.56 7.73
C GLU A 99 11.54 14.85 8.58
N VAL A 100 10.40 14.30 8.20
CA VAL A 100 9.12 14.50 8.92
C VAL A 100 9.17 13.82 10.29
N SER A 101 9.70 12.60 10.36
CA SER A 101 9.78 11.84 11.63
C SER A 101 10.70 12.52 12.65
N ARG A 102 11.92 12.94 12.27
CA ARG A 102 12.86 13.54 13.22
C ARG A 102 12.34 14.84 13.84
N LYS A 103 11.70 15.71 13.05
CA LYS A 103 11.20 17.00 13.55
C LYS A 103 9.92 16.84 14.36
N SER A 104 9.02 15.96 13.94
CA SER A 104 7.82 15.60 14.70
C SER A 104 8.18 15.03 16.08
N VAL A 105 9.17 14.14 16.15
CA VAL A 105 9.65 13.56 17.42
C VAL A 105 10.23 14.63 18.34
N LYS A 106 11.03 15.58 17.82
CA LYS A 106 11.59 16.67 18.63
C LYS A 106 10.52 17.59 19.20
N GLY A 107 9.57 18.03 18.37
CA GLY A 107 8.44 18.86 18.84
C GLY A 107 7.61 18.14 19.89
N ALA A 108 7.31 16.85 19.68
CA ALA A 108 6.58 16.04 20.64
C ALA A 108 7.34 15.87 21.97
N SER A 109 8.67 15.67 21.93
CA SER A 109 9.49 15.53 23.14
C SER A 109 9.51 16.81 23.97
N LEU A 110 9.60 17.98 23.33
CA LEU A 110 9.57 19.27 24.02
C LEU A 110 8.19 19.53 24.63
N ALA A 111 7.12 19.22 23.91
CA ALA A 111 5.76 19.31 24.46
C ALA A 111 5.58 18.37 25.66
N GLN A 112 6.14 17.16 25.59
CA GLN A 112 6.09 16.19 26.69
C GLN A 112 6.84 16.69 27.92
N GLU A 113 7.97 17.38 27.76
CA GLU A 113 8.71 18.01 28.86
C GLU A 113 7.85 19.05 29.59
N VAL A 114 7.18 19.93 28.83
CA VAL A 114 6.27 20.95 29.39
C VAL A 114 5.07 20.30 30.11
N PHE A 115 4.46 19.28 29.51
CA PHE A 115 3.31 18.60 30.11
C PHE A 115 3.66 17.74 31.33
N SER A 116 4.91 17.30 31.45
CA SER A 116 5.37 16.54 32.61
C SER A 116 5.48 17.41 33.87
N ALA A 117 5.73 18.71 33.74
CA ALA A 117 5.96 19.62 34.85
C ALA A 117 5.37 21.03 34.65
N PRO A 118 4.04 21.16 34.48
CA PRO A 118 3.41 22.45 34.17
C PRO A 118 3.59 23.49 35.29
N LYS A 119 3.55 23.05 36.55
CA LYS A 119 3.75 23.92 37.71
C LYS A 119 5.14 24.55 37.75
N THR A 120 6.16 23.83 37.30
CA THR A 120 7.55 24.32 37.25
C THR A 120 7.71 25.37 36.16
N VAL A 121 7.09 25.16 35.00
CA VAL A 121 7.14 26.12 33.88
C VAL A 121 6.45 27.43 34.25
N SER A 122 5.26 27.36 34.87
CA SER A 122 4.54 28.57 35.31
C SER A 122 5.21 29.24 36.52
N ALA A 123 5.84 28.48 37.43
CA ALA A 123 6.59 29.06 38.54
C ALA A 123 7.85 29.81 38.11
N LEU A 124 8.51 29.33 37.03
CA LEU A 124 9.65 30.01 36.41
C LEU A 124 9.22 31.07 35.38
N GLN A 125 7.91 31.19 35.12
CA GLN A 125 7.33 32.05 34.09
C GLN A 125 8.02 31.88 32.71
N ALA A 126 8.43 30.64 32.40
CA ALA A 126 9.25 30.29 31.24
C ALA A 126 8.41 29.86 30.02
N GLU A 127 7.12 30.17 30.01
CA GLU A 127 6.16 29.73 28.99
C GLU A 127 6.55 30.24 27.59
N GLU A 128 6.94 31.51 27.46
CA GLU A 128 7.40 32.08 26.19
C GLU A 128 8.68 31.41 25.67
N TYR A 129 9.59 31.00 26.56
CA TYR A 129 10.82 30.31 26.17
C TYR A 129 10.51 28.96 25.51
N PHE A 130 9.64 28.15 26.14
CA PHE A 130 9.24 26.86 25.57
C PHE A 130 8.41 27.00 24.30
N VAL A 131 7.53 28.02 24.21
CA VAL A 131 6.76 28.31 22.98
C VAL A 131 7.68 28.73 21.84
N GLY A 132 8.66 29.60 22.08
CA GLY A 132 9.65 30.00 21.08
C GLY A 132 10.52 28.83 20.63
N ASN A 133 10.94 27.98 21.57
CA ASN A 133 11.74 26.81 21.25
C ASN A 133 10.92 25.78 20.47
N TYR A 134 9.64 25.57 20.82
CA TYR A 134 8.70 24.74 20.06
C TYR A 134 8.48 25.29 18.66
N ALA A 135 8.26 26.58 18.49
CA ALA A 135 8.13 27.21 17.18
C ALA A 135 9.39 26.98 16.32
N SER A 136 10.59 27.10 16.89
CA SER A 136 11.84 26.90 16.15
C SER A 136 12.14 25.45 15.77
N GLN A 137 11.70 24.48 16.60
CA GLN A 137 12.01 23.06 16.42
C GLN A 137 10.90 22.29 15.71
N ALA A 138 9.64 22.66 15.93
CA ALA A 138 8.46 22.02 15.35
C ALA A 138 8.02 22.69 14.04
N LEU A 139 8.13 24.02 13.91
CA LEU A 139 7.86 24.71 12.64
C LEU A 139 9.15 24.76 11.83
N LEU A 140 9.13 24.11 10.68
CA LEU A 140 10.20 24.29 9.71
C LEU A 140 10.18 25.74 9.20
N SER A 141 11.35 26.35 9.05
CA SER A 141 11.47 27.61 8.30
C SER A 141 10.82 27.42 6.93
N ASN A 142 10.01 28.39 6.49
CA ASN A 142 9.31 28.36 5.20
C ASN A 142 10.24 27.98 4.04
N SER A 143 11.50 28.42 4.09
CA SER A 143 12.52 28.09 3.10
C SER A 143 12.93 26.61 3.08
N GLN A 144 12.97 25.94 4.24
CA GLN A 144 13.27 24.51 4.36
C GLN A 144 12.08 23.66 3.92
N ILE A 145 10.85 24.10 4.25
CA ILE A 145 9.62 23.46 3.76
C ILE A 145 9.61 23.51 2.24
N LEU A 146 9.79 24.69 1.64
CA LEU A 146 9.79 24.83 0.19
C LEU A 146 10.85 23.96 -0.49
N LYS A 147 12.07 23.88 0.07
CA LYS A 147 13.12 23.01 -0.48
C LYS A 147 12.78 21.52 -0.37
N GLY A 148 12.21 21.09 0.76
CA GLY A 148 11.78 19.72 0.98
C GLY A 148 10.62 19.33 0.06
N VAL A 149 9.60 20.18 -0.02
CA VAL A 149 8.44 20.01 -0.90
C VAL A 149 8.85 20.05 -2.37
N ALA A 150 9.75 20.95 -2.78
CA ALA A 150 10.24 21.01 -4.15
C ALA A 150 11.04 19.75 -4.52
N ARG A 151 11.91 19.26 -3.62
CA ARG A 151 12.64 18.00 -3.83
C ARG A 151 11.68 16.82 -3.97
N TYR A 152 10.70 16.72 -3.08
CA TYR A 152 9.67 15.68 -3.15
C TYR A 152 8.86 15.77 -4.44
N ALA A 153 8.39 16.97 -4.80
CA ALA A 153 7.61 17.20 -6.01
C ALA A 153 8.41 16.84 -7.27
N LEU A 154 9.71 17.14 -7.31
CA LEU A 154 10.59 16.76 -8.42
C LEU A 154 10.70 15.24 -8.55
N VAL A 155 10.99 14.54 -7.44
CA VAL A 155 11.11 13.08 -7.43
C VAL A 155 9.81 12.41 -7.84
N ASN A 156 8.69 12.86 -7.27
CA ASN A 156 7.36 12.36 -7.60
C ASN A 156 6.97 12.66 -9.07
N ALA A 157 7.31 13.84 -9.61
CA ALA A 157 7.06 14.16 -11.01
C ALA A 157 7.83 13.24 -11.94
N ILE A 158 9.12 13.00 -11.67
CA ILE A 158 9.96 12.08 -12.46
C ILE A 158 9.39 10.65 -12.41
N ALA A 159 8.98 10.18 -11.24
CA ALA A 159 8.39 8.85 -11.08
C ALA A 159 7.08 8.70 -11.91
N ASN A 160 6.19 9.69 -11.83
CA ASN A 160 4.93 9.67 -12.60
C ASN A 160 5.18 9.76 -14.12
N SER A 161 6.12 10.60 -14.56
CA SER A 161 6.48 10.68 -15.98
C SER A 161 7.04 9.36 -16.50
N LEU A 162 7.91 8.69 -15.75
CA LEU A 162 8.47 7.40 -16.13
C LEU A 162 7.39 6.34 -16.32
N MET A 163 6.38 6.32 -15.44
CA MET A 163 5.23 5.43 -15.56
C MET A 163 4.42 5.73 -16.83
N SER A 164 4.22 7.00 -17.17
CA SER A 164 3.56 7.39 -18.43
C SER A 164 4.36 6.98 -19.68
N PHE A 165 5.68 7.07 -19.64
CA PHE A 165 6.55 6.62 -20.73
C PHE A 165 6.54 5.10 -20.91
N GLU A 166 6.49 4.33 -19.83
CA GLU A 166 6.33 2.87 -19.89
C GLU A 166 5.04 2.49 -20.63
N PHE A 167 3.90 3.07 -20.24
CA PHE A 167 2.63 2.81 -20.91
C PHE A 167 2.69 3.16 -22.41
N SER A 168 3.27 4.31 -22.75
CA SER A 168 3.44 4.71 -24.15
C SER A 168 4.31 3.71 -24.93
N GLY A 169 5.43 3.27 -24.36
CA GLY A 169 6.32 2.29 -24.98
C GLY A 169 5.66 0.94 -25.21
N VAL A 170 4.87 0.46 -24.26
CA VAL A 170 4.09 -0.79 -24.38
C VAL A 170 3.04 -0.69 -25.49
N PHE A 171 2.31 0.43 -25.57
CA PHE A 171 1.33 0.63 -26.64
C PHE A 171 1.97 0.76 -28.02
N TYR A 172 3.10 1.46 -28.12
CA TYR A 172 3.82 1.61 -29.39
C TYR A 172 4.33 0.26 -29.92
N LEU A 173 4.98 -0.53 -29.06
CA LEU A 173 5.41 -1.89 -29.41
C LEU A 173 4.21 -2.79 -29.70
N GLY A 174 3.14 -2.69 -28.91
CA GLY A 174 1.89 -3.39 -29.16
C GLY A 174 1.30 -3.10 -30.54
N GLY A 175 1.37 -1.85 -31.01
CA GLY A 175 0.95 -1.44 -32.35
C GLY A 175 1.77 -2.11 -33.45
N ILE A 176 3.10 -2.09 -33.33
CA ILE A 176 4.00 -2.73 -34.30
C ILE A 176 3.78 -4.26 -34.36
N LEU A 177 3.52 -4.89 -33.21
CA LEU A 177 3.22 -6.32 -33.14
C LEU A 177 1.86 -6.67 -33.75
N LEU A 178 0.89 -5.77 -33.65
CA LEU A 178 -0.41 -5.91 -34.32
C LEU A 178 -0.27 -5.85 -35.85
N GLU A 179 0.54 -4.92 -36.36
CA GLU A 179 0.78 -4.78 -37.80
C GLU A 179 1.46 -6.01 -38.41
N ARG A 180 2.29 -6.71 -37.63
CA ARG A 180 2.92 -7.98 -38.04
C ARG A 180 1.99 -9.19 -37.99
N GLY A 181 0.81 -9.07 -37.37
CA GLY A 181 -0.17 -10.14 -37.26
C GLY A 181 0.14 -11.22 -36.22
N ASP A 182 1.22 -11.07 -35.45
CA ASP A 182 1.66 -12.06 -34.45
C ASP A 182 0.79 -12.06 -33.18
N VAL A 183 0.13 -10.93 -32.86
CA VAL A 183 -0.66 -10.76 -31.64
C VAL A 183 -1.99 -10.06 -31.93
N THR A 184 -3.10 -10.65 -31.47
CA THR A 184 -4.44 -10.05 -31.62
C THR A 184 -4.66 -8.94 -30.59
N MET A 185 -5.35 -7.85 -30.94
CA MET A 185 -5.67 -6.72 -30.02
C MET A 185 -6.27 -7.16 -28.68
N LEU A 186 -7.13 -8.19 -28.69
CA LEU A 186 -7.76 -8.75 -27.49
C LEU A 186 -6.79 -9.51 -26.57
N GLN A 187 -5.69 -10.01 -27.12
CA GLN A 187 -4.63 -10.67 -26.36
C GLN A 187 -3.73 -9.63 -25.66
N LEU A 188 -3.43 -8.54 -26.35
CA LEU A 188 -2.71 -7.39 -25.78
C LEU A 188 -3.49 -6.70 -24.65
N TRP A 189 -4.80 -6.47 -24.83
CA TRP A 189 -5.63 -5.86 -23.78
C TRP A 189 -5.83 -6.78 -22.55
N ARG A 190 -5.66 -8.10 -22.72
CA ARG A 190 -5.70 -9.07 -21.60
C ARG A 190 -4.41 -9.13 -20.79
N SER A 191 -3.27 -8.74 -21.37
CA SER A 191 -1.98 -8.81 -20.68
C SER A 191 -1.73 -7.61 -19.76
N VAL A 192 -2.42 -6.47 -19.97
CA VAL A 192 -2.34 -5.32 -19.06
C VAL A 192 -3.08 -5.65 -17.75
N PRO A 193 -2.37 -5.84 -16.62
CA PRO A 193 -3.01 -6.13 -15.35
C PRO A 193 -3.54 -4.81 -14.78
N GLY A 194 -4.85 -4.59 -14.82
CA GLY A 194 -5.44 -3.44 -14.12
C GLY A 194 -6.86 -3.04 -14.49
N LYS A 195 -7.41 -3.49 -15.63
CA LYS A 195 -8.81 -3.19 -15.98
C LYS A 195 -9.52 -4.37 -16.63
N CYS A 196 -9.59 -5.50 -15.93
CA CYS A 196 -10.55 -6.55 -16.28
C CYS A 196 -11.77 -6.44 -15.35
N HIS A 197 -12.52 -5.35 -15.45
CA HIS A 197 -13.92 -5.35 -15.06
C HIS A 197 -14.74 -5.55 -16.33
N THR A 198 -15.26 -6.77 -16.45
CA THR A 198 -16.48 -7.13 -17.18
C THR A 198 -16.52 -6.73 -18.66
N SER A 199 -16.04 -7.63 -19.52
CA SER A 199 -16.85 -7.97 -20.69
C SER A 199 -16.88 -9.49 -20.83
N SER A 200 -18.05 -10.04 -20.51
CA SER A 200 -18.41 -11.44 -20.69
C SER A 200 -18.42 -11.75 -22.19
N VAL A 201 -17.28 -12.13 -22.74
CA VAL A 201 -17.23 -12.78 -24.05
C VAL A 201 -17.67 -14.23 -23.85
N PRO A 202 -18.79 -14.69 -24.42
CA PRO A 202 -19.25 -16.06 -24.27
C PRO A 202 -18.23 -17.01 -24.93
N LYS A 203 -17.56 -17.82 -24.10
CA LYS A 203 -16.47 -18.72 -24.51
C LYS A 203 -16.93 -20.00 -25.23
N SER A 204 -18.22 -20.18 -25.53
CA SER A 204 -18.70 -21.40 -26.20
C SER A 204 -19.65 -21.12 -27.37
N LYS A 205 -19.43 -21.80 -28.50
CA LYS A 205 -20.32 -21.76 -29.69
C LYS A 205 -21.78 -22.05 -29.31
N ARG A 206 -22.01 -22.98 -28.37
CA ARG A 206 -23.33 -23.32 -27.81
C ARG A 206 -24.06 -22.15 -27.12
N GLN A 207 -23.34 -21.16 -26.59
CA GLN A 207 -23.97 -19.97 -25.98
C GLN A 207 -24.26 -18.90 -27.03
N ALA A 208 -23.39 -18.72 -28.03
CA ALA A 208 -23.64 -17.82 -29.15
C ALA A 208 -24.87 -18.25 -29.97
N ASP A 209 -25.06 -19.56 -30.15
CA ASP A 209 -26.21 -20.10 -30.88
C ASP A 209 -27.52 -19.96 -30.08
N ARG A 210 -27.49 -20.13 -28.75
CA ARG A 210 -28.64 -19.86 -27.88
C ARG A 210 -29.05 -18.38 -27.88
N MET A 211 -28.09 -17.47 -27.95
CA MET A 211 -28.38 -16.03 -28.02
C MET A 211 -29.05 -15.67 -29.36
N ARG A 212 -28.58 -16.26 -30.48
CA ARG A 212 -29.19 -16.09 -31.80
C ARG A 212 -30.61 -16.65 -31.85
N GLU A 213 -30.86 -17.77 -31.19
CA GLU A 213 -32.19 -18.37 -31.07
C GLU A 213 -33.14 -17.50 -30.24
N PHE A 214 -32.63 -16.86 -29.17
CA PHE A 214 -33.40 -15.93 -28.34
C PHE A 214 -33.80 -14.68 -29.12
N HIS A 215 -32.88 -14.09 -29.88
CA HIS A 215 -33.19 -12.95 -30.76
C HIS A 215 -34.19 -13.31 -31.86
N ARG A 216 -34.10 -14.52 -32.44
CA ARG A 216 -35.05 -15.00 -33.44
C ARG A 216 -36.46 -15.17 -32.87
N LYS A 217 -36.59 -15.65 -31.63
CA LYS A 217 -37.89 -15.74 -30.93
C LYS A 217 -38.45 -14.37 -30.57
N ALA A 218 -37.61 -13.44 -30.13
CA ALA A 218 -38.04 -12.07 -29.83
C ALA A 218 -38.58 -11.34 -31.07
N ASN A 219 -37.93 -11.53 -32.23
CA ASN A 219 -38.35 -10.89 -33.48
C ASN A 219 -39.67 -11.47 -34.03
N ASN A 220 -39.92 -12.77 -33.83
CA ASN A 220 -41.21 -13.37 -34.21
C ASN A 220 -42.35 -12.93 -33.27
N TYR A 221 -42.07 -12.70 -31.98
CA TYR A 221 -43.10 -12.25 -31.04
C TYR A 221 -43.61 -10.83 -31.33
N ASP A 222 -42.77 -9.98 -31.94
CA ASP A 222 -43.16 -8.63 -32.35
C ASP A 222 -43.96 -8.64 -33.67
N SER A 223 -43.71 -9.63 -34.55
CA SER A 223 -44.45 -9.83 -35.80
C SER A 223 -45.88 -10.36 -35.59
N ASP A 224 -46.16 -11.01 -34.46
CA ASP A 224 -47.49 -11.57 -34.14
C ASP A 224 -48.42 -10.55 -33.45
N ARG A 225 -47.96 -9.31 -33.24
CA ARG A 225 -48.73 -8.21 -32.59
C ARG A 225 -49.23 -7.13 -33.55
N VAL A 226 -49.11 -7.31 -34.87
CA VAL A 226 -49.64 -6.41 -35.90
C VAL A 226 -50.82 -7.06 -36.62
#